data_AF-A0A5B8R938-F1
#
_entry.id   AF-A0A5B8R938-F1
#
_cell.length_a   1.000
_cell.length_b   1.000
_cell.length_c   1.000
_cell.angle_alpha   90.00
_cell.angle_beta   90.00
_cell.angle_gamma   90.00
#
_symmetry.space_group_name_H-M   'P 1'
#
loop_
_entity.id
_entity.type
_entity.pdbx_description
1 polymer ?
#
loop_
_entity_poly.entity_id
_entity_poly.type
_entity_poly.pdbx_seq_one_letter_code
_entity_poly.pdbx_strand_id
1 'polypeptide(L)'
;MGFGGISVWSLLLILVIVLLLFGTKKLRNIGSDLGGAVRGFKHAMDDGEKEKSSDASGERLEASEEKPGESTSETEETGRDRHHTS
;
A
#
# COMPACT_ATOMS: atom_id res chain seq x y z
N MET A 1 6.86 -34.28 11.60
CA MET A 1 5.83 -33.49 12.29
C MET A 1 5.69 -32.14 11.58
N GLY A 2 5.16 -32.16 10.35
CA GLY A 2 5.01 -30.95 9.54
C GLY A 2 3.79 -30.13 9.95
N PHE A 3 3.68 -28.93 9.41
CA PHE A 3 2.59 -27.94 9.57
C PHE A 3 1.15 -28.47 9.30
N GLY A 4 0.93 -29.77 9.09
CA GLY A 4 -0.37 -30.40 8.82
C GLY A 4 -1.36 -30.41 10.00
N GLY A 5 -0.98 -29.88 11.18
CA GLY A 5 -1.89 -29.64 12.30
C GLY A 5 -2.35 -28.18 12.43
N ILE A 6 -1.73 -27.25 11.66
CA ILE A 6 -2.09 -25.85 11.68
C ILE A 6 -3.18 -25.65 10.63
N SER A 7 -4.43 -25.84 11.05
CA SER A 7 -5.59 -25.62 10.19
C SER A 7 -5.72 -24.14 9.85
N VAL A 8 -6.05 -23.82 8.60
CA VAL A 8 -6.29 -22.45 8.13
C VAL A 8 -7.34 -21.75 9.01
N TRP A 9 -8.31 -22.51 9.53
CA TRP A 9 -9.31 -22.05 10.48
C TRP A 9 -8.74 -21.56 11.82
N SER A 10 -7.69 -22.21 12.32
CA SER A 10 -7.01 -21.80 13.56
C SER A 10 -6.24 -20.50 13.36
N LEU A 11 -5.57 -20.33 12.22
CA LEU A 11 -4.88 -19.08 11.88
C LEU A 11 -5.85 -17.89 11.80
N LEU A 12 -7.02 -18.11 11.22
CA LEU A 12 -8.04 -17.06 11.07
C LEU A 12 -8.57 -16.62 12.43
N LEU A 13 -8.82 -17.56 13.35
CA LEU A 13 -9.25 -17.24 14.72
C LEU A 13 -8.18 -16.43 15.48
N ILE A 14 -6.91 -16.84 15.38
CA ILE A 14 -5.78 -16.13 16.01
C ILE A 14 -5.64 -14.72 15.43
N LEU A 15 -5.80 -14.57 14.11
CA LEU A 15 -5.73 -13.28 13.44
C LEU A 15 -6.80 -12.31 13.97
N VAL A 16 -8.02 -12.78 14.19
CA VAL A 16 -9.10 -11.95 14.77
C VAL A 16 -8.72 -11.47 16.17
N ILE A 17 -8.20 -12.36 17.02
CA ILE A 17 -7.77 -11.99 18.38
C ILE A 17 -6.66 -10.94 18.33
N VAL A 18 -5.65 -11.13 17.48
CA VAL A 18 -4.55 -10.16 17.30
C VAL A 18 -5.08 -8.81 16.82
N LEU A 19 -6.01 -8.79 15.87
CA LEU A 19 -6.63 -7.56 15.38
C LEU A 19 -7.43 -6.83 16.46
N LEU A 20 -8.08 -7.55 17.38
CA LEU A 20 -8.80 -6.95 18.51
C LEU A 20 -7.85 -6.39 19.57
N LEU A 21 -6.73 -7.07 19.84
CA LEU A 21 -5.73 -6.63 20.83
C LEU A 21 -4.93 -5.41 20.34
N PHE A 22 -4.44 -5.45 19.11
CA PHE A 22 -3.58 -4.40 18.54
C PHE A 22 -4.37 -3.32 17.80
N GLY A 23 -5.61 -3.60 17.42
CA GLY A 23 -6.41 -2.76 16.53
C GLY A 23 -5.95 -2.85 15.06
N THR A 24 -6.90 -2.69 14.13
CA THR A 24 -6.62 -2.68 12.68
C THR A 24 -5.73 -1.52 12.24
N LYS A 25 -5.72 -0.41 12.99
CA LYS A 25 -4.98 0.82 12.62
C LYS A 25 -3.46 0.65 12.72
N LYS A 26 -2.98 -0.01 13.78
CA LYS A 26 -1.54 -0.34 13.91
C LYS A 26 -1.12 -1.44 12.95
N LEU A 27 -1.96 -2.46 12.77
CA LEU A 27 -1.66 -3.55 11.84
C LEU A 27 -1.66 -3.08 10.38
N ARG A 28 -2.46 -2.08 10.01
CA ARG A 28 -2.44 -1.49 8.66
C ARG A 28 -1.18 -0.68 8.38
N ASN A 29 -0.71 0.14 9.33
CA ASN A 29 0.54 0.88 9.14
C ASN A 29 1.72 -0.08 8.93
N ILE A 30 1.91 -1.03 9.85
CA ILE A 30 3.01 -2.00 9.76
C ILE A 30 2.80 -2.94 8.55
N GLY A 31 1.57 -3.37 8.31
CA GLY A 31 1.23 -4.25 7.19
C GLY A 31 1.35 -3.61 5.82
N SER A 32 1.21 -2.28 5.70
CA SER A 32 1.46 -1.56 4.45
C SER A 32 2.95 -1.57 4.11
N ASP A 33 3.80 -1.30 5.10
CA ASP A 33 5.26 -1.27 4.92
C ASP A 33 5.81 -2.67 4.62
N LEU A 34 5.39 -3.66 5.41
CA LEU A 34 5.79 -5.05 5.22
C LEU A 34 5.17 -5.65 3.95
N GLY A 35 3.92 -5.32 3.67
CA GLY A 35 3.20 -5.77 2.50
C GLY A 35 3.80 -5.24 1.21
N GLY A 36 4.26 -3.98 1.19
CA GLY A 36 5.00 -3.41 0.07
C GLY A 36 6.29 -4.17 -0.22
N ALA A 37 7.10 -4.43 0.81
CA ALA A 37 8.35 -5.18 0.68
C ALA A 37 8.12 -6.62 0.17
N VAL A 38 7.14 -7.33 0.73
CA VAL A 38 6.80 -8.70 0.32
C VAL A 38 6.22 -8.75 -1.09
N ARG A 39 5.44 -7.72 -1.49
CA ARG A 39 4.87 -7.64 -2.84
C ARG A 39 5.95 -7.43 -3.90
N GLY A 40 6.95 -6.58 -3.64
CA GLY A 40 8.11 -6.42 -4.51
C GLY A 40 8.96 -7.70 -4.62
N PHE A 41 9.19 -8.39 -3.50
CA PHE A 41 9.87 -9.69 -3.49
C PHE A 41 9.11 -10.73 -4.32
N LYS A 42 7.79 -10.85 -4.15
CA LYS A 42 6.96 -11.77 -4.93
C LYS A 42 6.95 -11.42 -6.41
N HIS A 43 6.91 -10.13 -6.76
CA HIS A 43 7.01 -9.69 -8.16
C HIS A 43 8.35 -10.04 -8.78
N ALA A 44 9.47 -9.77 -8.10
CA ALA A 44 10.80 -10.14 -8.58
C ALA A 44 10.98 -11.66 -8.71
N MET A 45 10.33 -12.44 -7.84
CA MET A 45 10.32 -13.90 -7.93
C MET A 45 9.51 -14.38 -9.14
N ASP A 46 8.32 -13.81 -9.37
CA ASP A 46 7.44 -14.15 -10.49
C ASP A 46 8.04 -13.71 -11.84
N ASP A 47 8.62 -12.51 -11.90
CA ASP A 47 9.35 -11.98 -13.06
C ASP A 47 10.65 -12.75 -13.31
N GLY A 48 11.38 -13.14 -12.26
CA GLY A 48 12.57 -14.00 -12.41
C GLY A 48 12.24 -15.41 -12.89
N GLU A 49 11.05 -15.94 -12.58
CA GLU A 49 10.55 -17.19 -13.15
C GLU A 49 10.03 -17.02 -14.59
N LYS A 50 9.47 -15.85 -14.92
CA LYS A 50 9.07 -15.49 -16.30
C LYS A 50 10.23 -15.14 -17.22
N GLU A 51 11.30 -14.49 -16.75
CA GLU A 51 12.50 -14.22 -17.54
C GLU A 51 13.22 -15.52 -17.94
N LYS A 52 13.06 -16.59 -17.16
CA LYS A 52 13.53 -17.93 -17.54
C LYS A 52 12.71 -18.57 -18.68
N SER A 53 11.56 -17.98 -19.04
CA SER A 53 10.61 -18.52 -20.03
C SER A 53 10.23 -17.55 -21.15
N SER A 54 10.59 -16.26 -21.06
CA SER A 54 10.11 -15.22 -21.98
C SER A 54 10.99 -13.98 -21.92
N ASP A 55 12.02 -13.98 -22.76
CA ASP A 55 12.77 -12.80 -23.18
C ASP A 55 11.89 -12.02 -24.18
N ALA A 56 10.91 -11.24 -23.70
CA ALA A 56 10.25 -10.18 -24.47
C ALA A 56 9.20 -9.39 -23.66
N SER A 57 9.31 -8.06 -23.77
CA SER A 57 8.31 -7.02 -23.47
C SER A 57 8.31 -6.44 -22.06
N GLY A 58 8.98 -5.29 -21.96
CA GLY A 58 8.75 -4.32 -20.91
C GLY A 58 7.41 -3.58 -21.03
N GLU A 59 7.31 -2.53 -20.19
CA GLU A 59 6.18 -1.64 -19.90
C GLU A 59 5.27 -2.12 -18.75
N ARG A 60 5.28 -1.41 -17.61
CA ARG A 60 4.48 -0.18 -17.42
C ARG A 60 4.53 0.27 -15.95
N LEU A 61 5.21 1.39 -15.68
CA LEU A 61 5.05 2.15 -14.44
C LEU A 61 4.29 3.44 -14.77
N GLU A 62 2.97 3.38 -14.65
CA GLU A 62 2.12 4.54 -14.53
C GLU A 62 1.17 4.31 -13.34
N ALA A 63 1.37 5.10 -12.28
CA ALA A 63 0.30 5.50 -11.37
C ALA A 63 0.79 6.75 -10.64
N SER A 64 0.56 7.90 -11.27
CA SER A 64 0.43 9.18 -10.57
C SER A 64 -0.94 9.26 -9.89
N GLU A 65 -1.03 10.18 -8.93
CA GLU A 65 -2.25 10.68 -8.24
C GLU A 65 -2.87 9.77 -7.17
N GLU A 66 -3.30 10.25 -6.00
CA GLU A 66 -3.16 11.51 -5.26
C GLU A 66 -3.86 11.22 -3.91
N LYS A 67 -3.43 11.85 -2.80
CA LYS A 67 -4.27 12.38 -1.69
C LYS A 67 -3.36 12.71 -0.48
N PRO A 68 -2.84 13.95 -0.37
CA PRO A 68 -2.52 14.50 0.93
C PRO A 68 -3.83 14.94 1.59
N GLY A 69 -4.12 14.37 2.75
CA GLY A 69 -5.12 14.92 3.65
C GLY A 69 -4.60 16.23 4.22
N GLU A 70 -5.05 17.36 3.68
CA GLU A 70 -4.83 18.66 4.27
C GLU A 70 -6.00 18.98 5.21
N SER A 71 -5.71 18.92 6.51
CA SER A 71 -6.52 19.53 7.55
C SER A 71 -5.86 20.85 7.90
N THR A 72 -6.30 21.94 7.27
CA THR A 72 -6.13 23.29 7.78
C THR A 72 -7.36 24.10 7.42
N SER A 73 -8.13 24.36 8.48
CA SER A 73 -9.06 25.48 8.60
C SER A 73 -8.38 26.77 8.16
N GLU A 74 -8.99 27.54 7.26
CA GLU A 74 -9.06 29.02 7.33
C GLU A 74 -9.86 29.60 6.14
N THR A 75 -11.11 29.93 6.46
CA THR A 75 -12.00 30.99 6.02
C THR A 75 -11.44 32.14 5.16
N GLU A 76 -12.14 32.39 4.05
CA GLU A 76 -12.41 33.66 3.35
C GLU A 76 -11.26 34.50 2.74
N GLU A 77 -11.32 34.55 1.40
CA GLU A 77 -11.23 35.73 0.53
C GLU A 77 -10.84 37.08 1.18
N THR A 78 -9.70 37.63 0.79
CA THR A 78 -9.59 38.49 -0.41
C THR A 78 -8.31 39.29 -0.31
N GLY A 79 -7.35 38.95 -1.17
CA GLY A 79 -6.03 39.53 -1.20
C GLY A 79 -5.72 40.08 -2.58
N ARG A 80 -5.75 41.41 -2.65
CA ARG A 80 -4.82 42.26 -3.41
C ARG A 80 -4.82 42.23 -4.94
N ASP A 81 -5.00 43.43 -5.46
CA ASP A 81 -4.00 44.16 -6.23
C ASP A 81 -3.23 43.35 -7.31
N ARG A 82 -3.47 43.67 -8.58
CA ARG A 82 -2.59 44.58 -9.36
C ARG A 82 -2.94 44.60 -10.85
N HIS A 83 -3.02 45.84 -11.36
CA HIS A 83 -2.50 46.36 -12.64
C HIS A 83 -2.75 45.54 -13.93
N HIS A 84 -3.31 46.19 -14.96
CA HIS A 84 -2.54 46.74 -16.10
C HIS A 84 -3.50 47.19 -17.22
N THR A 85 -3.48 48.50 -17.51
CA THR A 85 -3.66 49.17 -18.82
C THR A 85 -4.62 48.55 -19.86
N SER A 86 -5.73 49.24 -20.12
CA SER A 86 -6.01 50.03 -21.34
C SER A 86 -7.48 50.44 -21.35
#